data_AF-A0A377HZ84-F1
#
_entry.id   AF-A0A377HZ84-F1
#
_cell.length_a   1.000
_cell.length_b   1.000
_cell.length_c   1.000
_cell.angle_alpha   90.00
_cell.angle_beta   90.00
_cell.angle_gamma   90.00
#
_symmetry.space_group_name_H-M   'P 1'
#
loop_
_entity.id
_entity.type
_entity.pdbx_description
1 polymer ?
#
loop_
_entity_poly.entity_id
_entity_poly.type
_entity_poly.pdbx_seq_one_letter_code
_entity_poly.pdbx_strand_id
1 'polypeptide(L)'
;MIKLCNKKGHTHDPTEELKRYKIGVEDSVGYKITGVISKRDQFVIYEIDEQSLHNRIRIIVDSYDKDLEKKIIKKYNHVKSEYIKSKSALLHTDNYEENKNLIGQTLSAYLDDYENIDPNDRGEEFKKIAKDIFAKNKSTLLNSISMMIPFLIFIIVPFIINWCTSLFVDSEIKISLIEYFCLISFGTSLGAIMSLFISLKTRNLHEFDKCNLYFLLGFQKLLLGFTSSTIFLPILNSEIIKIKFFENSIMGILMVCILAGFSERLIPTLLSNSESSISRSI
;
A
#
# COMPACT_ATOMS: atom_id res chain seq x y z
N MET A 1 3.35 5.32 -26.14
CA MET A 1 3.40 6.09 -27.39
C MET A 1 4.37 5.36 -28.30
N ILE A 2 3.94 4.79 -29.44
CA ILE A 2 4.85 4.14 -30.39
C ILE A 2 5.55 5.23 -31.20
N LYS A 3 6.85 5.09 -31.41
CA LYS A 3 7.62 5.94 -32.34
C LYS A 3 8.22 5.07 -33.44
N LEU A 4 7.95 5.46 -34.69
CA LEU A 4 8.54 4.88 -35.89
C LEU A 4 9.92 5.52 -36.12
N CYS A 5 10.98 4.73 -36.22
CA CYS A 5 12.32 5.23 -36.55
C CYS A 5 12.39 5.49 -38.06
N ASN A 6 12.57 6.73 -38.48
CA ASN A 6 12.76 7.08 -39.88
C ASN A 6 14.10 7.80 -40.03
N LYS A 7 15.18 7.06 -40.23
CA LYS A 7 16.49 7.61 -40.61
C LYS A 7 16.94 7.04 -41.95
N LYS A 8 17.03 7.94 -42.93
CA LYS A 8 17.66 7.68 -44.24
C LYS A 8 19.17 7.49 -44.06
N GLY A 9 19.75 6.48 -44.70
CA GLY A 9 21.09 6.60 -45.29
C GLY A 9 22.25 5.79 -44.70
N HIS A 10 22.05 4.91 -43.71
CA HIS A 10 23.05 3.90 -43.36
C HIS A 10 22.39 2.53 -43.36
N THR A 11 23.13 1.48 -43.72
CA THR A 11 22.75 0.07 -43.60
C THR A 11 22.26 -0.19 -42.17
N HIS A 12 20.96 -0.04 -41.99
CA HIS A 12 20.27 -0.10 -40.72
C HIS A 12 20.14 -1.57 -40.38
N ASP A 13 20.75 -1.99 -39.28
CA ASP A 13 20.51 -3.29 -38.66
C ASP A 13 19.56 -3.03 -37.48
N PRO A 14 18.24 -3.25 -37.64
CA PRO A 14 17.24 -3.10 -36.59
C PRO A 14 17.57 -3.88 -35.32
N THR A 15 18.21 -5.05 -35.48
CA THR A 15 18.63 -5.88 -34.35
C THR A 15 19.74 -5.20 -33.56
N GLU A 16 20.67 -4.49 -34.20
CA GLU A 16 21.68 -3.66 -33.55
C GLU A 16 21.10 -2.40 -32.88
N GLU A 17 20.05 -1.78 -33.43
CA GLU A 17 19.35 -0.68 -32.75
C GLU A 17 18.61 -1.15 -31.50
N LEU A 18 17.86 -2.26 -31.60
CA LEU A 18 17.19 -2.87 -30.45
C LEU A 18 18.19 -3.40 -29.39
N LYS A 19 19.42 -3.76 -29.80
CA LYS A 19 20.50 -4.12 -28.87
C LYS A 19 21.00 -2.95 -28.02
N ARG A 20 20.84 -1.70 -28.45
CA ARG A 20 21.26 -0.50 -27.70
C ARG A 20 20.37 -0.18 -26.51
N TYR A 21 19.12 -0.69 -26.51
CA TYR A 21 18.22 -0.56 -25.38
C TYR A 21 18.69 -1.46 -24.23
N LYS A 22 19.48 -0.86 -23.34
CA LYS A 22 20.04 -1.46 -22.13
C LYS A 22 19.83 -0.50 -20.96
N ILE A 23 19.82 -1.06 -19.75
CA ILE A 23 19.71 -0.27 -18.53
C ILE A 23 20.86 0.75 -18.48
N GLY A 24 20.53 2.00 -18.18
CA GLY A 24 21.47 3.10 -18.07
C GLY A 24 21.67 3.93 -19.33
N VAL A 25 21.16 3.50 -20.49
CA VAL A 25 21.24 4.23 -21.76
C VAL A 25 20.03 5.17 -21.90
N GLU A 26 20.20 6.33 -22.53
CA GLU A 26 19.09 7.23 -22.85
C GLU A 26 18.25 6.71 -24.02
N ASP A 27 16.94 6.85 -23.90
CA ASP A 27 16.00 6.58 -24.98
C ASP A 27 16.06 7.69 -26.05
N SER A 28 15.34 7.48 -27.16
CA SER A 28 15.30 8.45 -28.26
C SER A 28 14.69 9.82 -27.93
N VAL A 29 14.21 10.02 -26.70
CA VAL A 29 13.62 11.27 -26.18
C VAL A 29 14.49 11.84 -25.05
N GLY A 30 15.62 11.19 -24.70
CA GLY A 30 16.56 11.63 -23.68
C GLY A 30 16.25 11.12 -22.27
N TYR A 31 15.32 10.18 -22.10
CA TYR A 31 15.05 9.58 -20.79
C TYR A 31 15.93 8.37 -20.55
N LYS A 32 16.52 8.25 -19.37
CA LYS A 32 17.34 7.10 -19.00
C LYS A 32 16.49 5.84 -18.88
N ILE A 33 16.90 4.75 -19.49
CA ILE A 33 16.25 3.44 -19.37
C ILE A 33 16.62 2.84 -18.01
N THR A 34 15.63 2.57 -17.17
CA THR A 34 15.81 2.00 -15.83
C THR A 34 15.67 0.48 -15.82
N GLY A 35 14.89 -0.08 -16.75
CA GLY A 35 14.61 -1.50 -16.81
C GLY A 35 14.22 -1.96 -18.21
N VAL A 36 14.46 -3.24 -18.51
CA VAL A 36 13.97 -3.89 -19.73
C VAL A 36 13.05 -5.01 -19.30
N ILE A 37 11.77 -4.91 -19.69
CA ILE A 37 10.73 -5.87 -19.27
C ILE A 37 10.69 -7.06 -20.21
N SER A 38 10.73 -6.79 -21.52
CA SER A 38 10.82 -7.82 -22.55
C SER A 38 11.64 -7.34 -23.74
N LYS A 39 12.41 -8.26 -24.31
CA LYS A 39 13.24 -8.03 -25.49
C LYS A 39 13.05 -9.18 -26.47
N ARG A 40 12.62 -8.83 -27.68
CA ARG A 40 12.45 -9.71 -28.83
C ARG A 40 13.24 -9.16 -30.01
N ASP A 41 13.29 -9.92 -31.09
CA ASP A 41 14.05 -9.55 -32.28
C ASP A 41 13.45 -8.34 -33.01
N GLN A 42 12.14 -8.11 -32.86
CA GLN A 42 11.40 -7.06 -33.58
C GLN A 42 10.84 -5.95 -32.67
N PHE A 43 10.93 -6.11 -31.35
CA PHE A 43 10.46 -5.10 -30.42
C PHE A 43 11.14 -5.21 -29.04
N VAL A 44 11.16 -4.08 -28.33
CA VAL A 44 11.62 -3.99 -26.95
C VAL A 44 10.59 -3.23 -26.12
N ILE A 45 10.22 -3.80 -24.97
CA ILE A 45 9.38 -3.18 -23.96
C ILE A 45 10.27 -2.84 -22.77
N TYR A 46 10.35 -1.56 -22.44
CA TYR A 46 11.30 -1.03 -21.47
C TYR A 46 10.67 0.03 -20.57
N GLU A 47 11.36 0.31 -19.47
CA GLU A 47 11.01 1.33 -18.50
C GLU A 47 11.99 2.50 -18.58
N ILE A 48 11.47 3.71 -18.45
CA ILE A 48 12.27 4.94 -18.38
C ILE A 48 12.14 5.65 -17.03
N ASP A 49 13.17 6.42 -16.70
CA ASP A 49 13.22 7.32 -15.55
C ASP A 49 12.35 8.56 -15.78
N GLU A 50 11.04 8.41 -15.59
CA GLU A 50 10.07 9.49 -15.71
C GLU A 50 9.24 9.60 -14.42
N GLN A 51 8.96 10.82 -13.95
CA GLN A 51 8.20 11.02 -12.71
C GLN A 51 6.79 10.41 -12.77
N SER A 52 6.18 10.39 -13.96
CA SER A 52 4.83 9.88 -14.12
C SER A 52 4.79 8.37 -14.37
N LEU A 53 4.31 7.60 -13.38
CA LEU A 53 4.26 6.13 -13.42
C LEU A 53 3.58 5.56 -14.67
N HIS A 54 2.54 6.23 -15.18
CA HIS A 54 1.81 5.79 -16.37
C HIS A 54 2.59 5.99 -17.68
N ASN A 55 3.65 6.81 -17.72
CA ASN A 55 4.47 7.03 -18.91
C ASN A 55 5.79 6.26 -18.92
N ARG A 56 6.16 5.66 -17.79
CA ARG A 56 7.42 4.90 -17.63
C ARG A 56 7.56 3.73 -18.58
N ILE A 57 6.48 2.99 -18.86
CA ILE A 57 6.54 1.83 -19.76
C ILE A 57 6.42 2.29 -21.22
N ARG A 58 7.43 2.00 -22.02
CA ARG A 58 7.49 2.30 -23.46
C ARG A 58 7.74 1.04 -24.26
N ILE A 59 7.34 1.10 -25.53
CA ILE A 59 7.57 0.05 -26.51
C ILE A 59 8.18 0.68 -27.76
N ILE A 60 9.21 0.02 -28.29
CA ILE A 60 9.78 0.31 -29.60
C ILE A 60 9.66 -0.95 -30.42
N VAL A 61 9.21 -0.77 -31.66
CA VAL A 61 9.08 -1.81 -32.67
C VAL A 61 10.00 -1.39 -33.80
N ASP A 62 10.88 -2.29 -34.21
CA ASP A 62 11.80 -2.08 -35.31
C ASP A 62 12.14 -3.44 -35.93
N SER A 63 12.07 -3.53 -37.25
CA SER A 63 12.20 -4.80 -37.97
C SER A 63 12.82 -4.56 -39.34
N TYR A 64 13.60 -5.55 -39.80
CA TYR A 64 14.12 -5.58 -41.16
C TYR A 64 13.00 -5.64 -42.21
N ASP A 65 11.93 -6.36 -41.88
CA ASP A 65 10.73 -6.45 -42.69
C ASP A 65 9.73 -5.37 -42.25
N LYS A 66 9.55 -4.37 -43.13
CA LYS A 66 8.60 -3.27 -42.92
C LYS A 66 7.14 -3.73 -42.90
N ASP A 67 6.81 -4.83 -43.55
CA ASP A 67 5.45 -5.36 -43.51
C ASP A 67 5.18 -6.07 -42.19
N LEU A 68 6.20 -6.74 -41.63
CA LEU A 68 6.14 -7.29 -40.28
C LEU A 68 6.05 -6.18 -39.21
N GLU A 69 6.81 -5.08 -39.35
CA GLU A 69 6.71 -3.90 -38.49
C GLU A 69 5.28 -3.34 -38.48
N LYS A 70 4.67 -3.17 -39.66
CA LYS A 70 3.27 -2.72 -39.80
C LYS A 70 2.30 -3.69 -39.13
N LYS A 71 2.50 -5.01 -39.24
CA LYS A 71 1.65 -6.03 -38.58
C LYS A 71 1.70 -5.88 -37.06
N ILE A 72 2.89 -5.77 -36.48
CA ILE A 72 3.07 -5.58 -35.03
C ILE A 72 2.41 -4.27 -34.57
N ILE A 73 2.61 -3.17 -35.30
CA ILE A 73 1.99 -1.86 -34.98
C ILE A 73 0.46 -1.95 -35.07
N LYS A 74 -0.08 -2.61 -36.09
CA LYS A 74 -1.53 -2.84 -36.23
C LYS A 74 -2.07 -3.65 -35.06
N LYS A 75 -1.35 -4.70 -34.65
CA LYS A 75 -1.73 -5.54 -33.50
C LYS A 75 -1.68 -4.76 -32.19
N TYR A 76 -0.64 -3.98 -31.94
CA TYR A 76 -0.59 -3.08 -30.79
C TYR A 76 -1.77 -2.09 -30.79
N ASN A 77 -2.05 -1.47 -31.94
CA ASN A 77 -3.14 -0.49 -32.05
C ASN A 77 -4.52 -1.11 -31.73
N HIS A 78 -4.68 -2.42 -31.94
CA HIS A 78 -5.89 -3.15 -31.58
C HIS A 78 -6.16 -3.14 -30.06
N VAL A 79 -5.13 -3.37 -29.25
CA VAL A 79 -5.22 -3.44 -27.76
C VAL A 79 -4.83 -2.15 -27.06
N LYS A 80 -4.36 -1.13 -27.80
CA LYS A 80 -3.79 0.13 -27.27
C LYS A 80 -4.68 0.80 -26.23
N SER A 81 -6.00 0.80 -26.42
CA SER A 81 -6.94 1.43 -25.50
C SER A 81 -6.91 0.76 -24.12
N GLU A 82 -7.06 -0.57 -24.07
CA GLU A 82 -7.06 -1.32 -22.82
C GLU A 82 -5.66 -1.40 -22.20
N TYR A 83 -4.61 -1.47 -23.03
CA TYR A 83 -3.23 -1.35 -22.58
C TYR A 83 -2.99 -0.02 -21.84
N ILE A 84 -3.41 1.12 -22.41
CA ILE A 84 -3.30 2.42 -21.74
C ILE A 84 -4.09 2.44 -20.43
N LYS A 85 -5.29 1.88 -20.39
CA LYS A 85 -6.09 1.80 -19.14
C LYS A 85 -5.38 0.96 -18.07
N SER A 86 -4.78 -0.17 -18.45
CA SER A 86 -4.01 -1.01 -17.52
C SER A 86 -2.78 -0.27 -16.97
N LYS A 87 -2.09 0.51 -17.82
CA LYS A 87 -1.00 1.38 -17.38
C LYS A 87 -1.47 2.47 -16.42
N SER A 88 -2.62 3.07 -16.66
CA SER A 88 -3.20 4.06 -15.75
C SER A 88 -3.56 3.44 -14.39
N ALA A 89 -3.96 2.17 -14.36
CA ALA A 89 -4.22 1.46 -13.10
C ALA A 89 -2.97 1.32 -12.21
N LEU A 90 -1.75 1.39 -12.78
CA LEU A 90 -0.50 1.39 -12.00
C LEU A 90 -0.37 2.58 -11.05
N LEU A 91 -1.14 3.66 -11.24
CA LEU A 91 -1.20 4.78 -10.29
C LEU A 91 -1.90 4.41 -8.98
N HIS A 92 -2.62 3.29 -8.96
CA HIS A 92 -3.49 2.86 -7.86
C HIS A 92 -3.01 1.55 -7.21
N THR A 93 -1.72 1.23 -7.35
CA THR A 93 -1.13 0.02 -6.75
C THR A 93 0.17 0.32 -6.02
N ASP A 94 0.34 -0.32 -4.87
CA ASP A 94 1.60 -0.31 -4.13
C ASP A 94 2.62 -1.30 -4.73
N ASN A 95 2.15 -2.36 -5.41
CA ASN A 95 2.98 -3.36 -6.09
C ASN A 95 3.26 -2.92 -7.55
N TYR A 96 3.90 -1.77 -7.71
CA TYR A 96 4.18 -1.21 -9.04
C TYR A 96 5.01 -2.16 -9.90
N GLU A 97 6.10 -2.72 -9.36
CA GLU A 97 7.04 -3.57 -10.11
C GLU A 97 6.39 -4.85 -10.65
N GLU A 98 5.62 -5.55 -9.81
CA GLU A 98 4.93 -6.79 -10.19
C GLU A 98 3.91 -6.52 -11.29
N ASN A 99 3.05 -5.52 -11.10
CA ASN A 99 1.99 -5.19 -12.07
C ASN A 99 2.55 -4.61 -13.38
N LYS A 100 3.64 -3.83 -13.31
CA LYS A 100 4.38 -3.35 -14.48
C LYS A 100 4.89 -4.53 -15.31
N ASN A 101 5.54 -5.50 -14.66
CA ASN A 101 6.08 -6.68 -15.33
C ASN A 101 4.97 -7.53 -15.94
N LEU A 102 3.86 -7.73 -15.23
CA LEU A 102 2.69 -8.44 -15.75
C LEU A 102 2.14 -7.79 -17.02
N ILE A 103 1.89 -6.47 -16.98
CA ILE A 103 1.39 -5.71 -18.15
C ILE A 103 2.37 -5.80 -19.34
N GLY A 104 3.67 -5.65 -19.08
CA GLY A 104 4.69 -5.71 -20.13
C GLY A 104 4.87 -7.11 -20.72
N GLN A 105 4.80 -8.16 -19.91
CA GLN A 105 4.85 -9.55 -20.37
C GLN A 105 3.60 -9.94 -21.16
N THR A 106 2.40 -9.53 -20.71
CA THR A 106 1.15 -9.71 -21.46
C THR A 106 1.23 -9.03 -22.82
N LEU A 107 1.75 -7.80 -22.89
CA LEU A 107 1.94 -7.13 -24.18
C LEU A 107 2.97 -7.86 -25.05
N SER A 108 4.06 -8.36 -24.47
CA SER A 108 5.05 -9.13 -25.22
C SER A 108 4.44 -10.39 -25.83
N ALA A 109 3.71 -11.18 -25.03
CA ALA A 109 3.06 -12.41 -25.49
C ALA A 109 2.02 -12.11 -26.58
N TYR A 110 1.23 -11.04 -26.41
CA TYR A 110 0.25 -10.62 -27.40
C TYR A 110 0.90 -10.21 -28.74
N LEU A 111 2.05 -9.54 -28.70
CA LEU A 111 2.76 -9.12 -29.92
C LEU A 111 3.58 -10.23 -30.57
N ASP A 112 4.01 -11.25 -29.82
CA ASP A 112 4.77 -12.40 -30.34
C ASP A 112 3.96 -13.18 -31.39
N ASP A 113 2.62 -13.30 -31.25
CA ASP A 113 1.73 -13.92 -32.24
C ASP A 113 1.28 -12.92 -33.34
N TYR A 114 2.21 -12.28 -34.03
CA TYR A 114 1.88 -11.18 -34.97
C TYR A 114 1.04 -11.61 -36.20
N GLU A 115 0.86 -12.90 -36.44
CA GLU A 115 0.10 -13.43 -37.59
C GLU A 115 -1.40 -13.52 -37.32
N ASN A 116 -1.80 -13.80 -36.08
CA ASN A 116 -3.21 -13.91 -35.70
C ASN A 116 -3.65 -12.69 -34.89
N ILE A 117 -4.63 -11.96 -35.43
CA ILE A 117 -5.40 -10.97 -34.68
C ILE A 117 -6.78 -11.57 -34.50
N ASP A 118 -7.10 -12.04 -33.30
CA ASP A 118 -8.48 -12.40 -32.98
C ASP A 118 -9.32 -11.12 -33.03
N PRO A 119 -10.29 -11.00 -33.95
CA PRO A 119 -11.13 -9.80 -34.05
C PRO A 119 -11.99 -9.55 -32.80
N ASN A 120 -12.17 -10.57 -31.95
CA ASN A 120 -12.93 -10.46 -30.70
C ASN A 120 -12.07 -10.05 -29.50
N ASP A 121 -10.76 -10.26 -29.53
CA ASP A 121 -9.87 -9.90 -28.42
C ASP A 121 -9.54 -8.40 -28.42
N ARG A 122 -10.37 -7.63 -27.73
CA ARG A 122 -10.16 -6.19 -27.53
C ARG A 122 -9.17 -5.87 -26.40
N GLY A 123 -8.31 -6.82 -26.01
CA GLY A 123 -7.42 -6.69 -24.86
C GLY A 123 -8.11 -7.08 -23.56
N GLU A 124 -8.85 -8.18 -23.56
CA GLU A 124 -9.57 -8.66 -22.38
C GLU A 124 -8.63 -8.94 -21.20
N GLU A 125 -7.43 -9.44 -21.48
CA GLU A 125 -6.39 -9.66 -20.48
C GLU A 125 -5.96 -8.35 -19.80
N PHE A 126 -5.75 -7.27 -20.55
CA PHE A 126 -5.44 -5.95 -19.98
C PHE A 126 -6.57 -5.41 -19.13
N LYS A 127 -7.82 -5.64 -19.56
CA LYS A 127 -9.02 -5.26 -18.80
C LYS A 127 -9.11 -6.05 -17.50
N LYS A 128 -8.76 -7.33 -17.51
CA LYS A 128 -8.69 -8.18 -16.31
C LYS A 128 -7.61 -7.69 -15.36
N ILE A 129 -6.39 -7.43 -15.85
CA ILE A 129 -5.28 -6.87 -15.04
C ILE A 129 -5.70 -5.56 -14.38
N ALA A 130 -6.29 -4.63 -15.15
CA ALA A 130 -6.75 -3.35 -14.61
C ALA A 130 -7.80 -3.56 -13.51
N LYS A 131 -8.81 -4.42 -13.74
CA LYS A 131 -9.82 -4.76 -12.75
C LYS A 131 -9.22 -5.39 -11.49
N ASP A 132 -8.26 -6.30 -11.64
CA ASP A 132 -7.61 -6.99 -10.54
C ASP A 132 -6.81 -6.00 -9.67
N ILE A 133 -6.12 -5.03 -10.29
CA ILE A 133 -5.44 -3.94 -9.57
C ILE A 133 -6.44 -3.12 -8.74
N PHE A 134 -7.55 -2.68 -9.35
CA PHE A 134 -8.59 -1.93 -8.63
C PHE A 134 -9.28 -2.75 -7.54
N ALA A 135 -9.54 -4.04 -7.80
CA ALA A 135 -10.14 -4.95 -6.83
C ALA A 135 -9.23 -5.18 -5.63
N LYS A 136 -7.92 -5.39 -5.87
CA LYS A 136 -6.90 -5.48 -4.82
C LYS A 136 -6.88 -4.21 -3.98
N ASN A 137 -6.84 -3.02 -4.58
CA ASN A 137 -6.84 -1.76 -3.83
C ASN A 137 -8.13 -1.57 -3.00
N LYS A 138 -9.30 -1.90 -3.58
CA LYS A 138 -10.57 -1.90 -2.83
C LYS A 138 -10.55 -2.87 -1.65
N SER A 139 -9.96 -4.05 -1.83
CA SER A 139 -9.81 -5.03 -0.74
C SER A 139 -8.91 -4.52 0.38
N THR A 140 -7.83 -3.80 0.06
CA THR A 140 -6.94 -3.14 1.05
C THR A 140 -7.72 -2.17 1.94
N LEU A 141 -8.59 -1.35 1.34
CA LEU A 141 -9.45 -0.43 2.10
C LEU A 141 -10.44 -1.18 3.00
N LEU A 142 -11.09 -2.22 2.49
CA LEU A 142 -12.00 -3.05 3.29
C LEU A 142 -11.28 -3.76 4.44
N ASN A 143 -10.08 -4.28 4.20
CA ASN A 143 -9.25 -4.91 5.20
C ASN A 143 -8.82 -3.91 6.29
N SER A 144 -8.49 -2.68 5.90
CA SER A 144 -8.20 -1.58 6.84
C SER A 144 -9.38 -1.28 7.75
N ILE A 145 -10.58 -1.16 7.17
CA ILE A 145 -11.82 -0.90 7.91
C ILE A 145 -12.11 -2.07 8.85
N SER A 146 -12.01 -3.31 8.37
CA SER A 146 -12.23 -4.52 9.16
C SER A 146 -11.35 -4.57 10.41
N MET A 147 -10.09 -4.17 10.26
CA MET A 147 -9.16 -4.09 11.38
C MET A 147 -9.56 -3.02 12.41
N MET A 148 -10.23 -1.95 12.00
CA MET A 148 -10.69 -0.88 12.91
C MET A 148 -11.96 -1.23 13.70
N ILE A 149 -12.78 -2.16 13.21
CA ILE A 149 -14.07 -2.51 13.82
C ILE A 149 -13.95 -2.90 15.30
N PRO A 150 -13.01 -3.77 15.73
CA PRO A 150 -12.86 -4.11 17.15
C PRO A 150 -12.71 -2.87 18.03
N PHE A 151 -11.87 -1.90 17.63
CA PHE A 151 -11.62 -0.71 18.43
C PHE A 151 -12.87 0.18 18.53
N LEU A 152 -13.65 0.29 17.45
CA LEU A 152 -14.92 1.03 17.46
C LEU A 152 -15.93 0.39 18.41
N ILE A 153 -16.03 -0.95 18.43
CA ILE A 153 -16.87 -1.68 19.38
C ILE A 153 -16.45 -1.36 20.82
N PHE A 154 -15.15 -1.40 21.11
CA PHE A 154 -14.61 -1.12 22.45
C PHE A 154 -14.60 0.37 22.84
N ILE A 155 -14.99 1.28 21.94
CA ILE A 155 -15.33 2.67 22.25
C ILE A 155 -16.82 2.82 22.53
N ILE A 156 -17.66 2.25 21.67
CA ILE A 156 -19.12 2.43 21.73
C ILE A 156 -19.74 1.65 22.88
N VAL A 157 -19.36 0.39 23.08
CA VAL A 157 -19.97 -0.49 24.10
C VAL A 157 -19.78 0.07 25.51
N PRO A 158 -18.56 0.46 25.95
CA PRO A 158 -18.37 1.07 27.27
C PRO A 158 -19.12 2.40 27.44
N PHE A 159 -19.24 3.19 26.37
CA PHE A 159 -20.00 4.44 26.41
C PHE A 159 -21.49 4.18 26.65
N ILE A 160 -22.08 3.19 25.98
CA ILE A 160 -23.47 2.77 26.20
C ILE A 160 -23.65 2.21 27.61
N ILE A 161 -22.73 1.35 28.08
CA ILE A 161 -22.78 0.78 29.43
C ILE A 161 -22.76 1.91 30.47
N ASN A 162 -21.82 2.85 30.35
CA ASN A 162 -21.70 4.00 31.26
C ASN A 162 -22.95 4.88 31.26
N TRP A 163 -23.51 5.14 30.06
CA TRP A 163 -24.77 5.87 29.92
C TRP A 163 -25.92 5.15 30.62
N CYS A 164 -26.08 3.85 30.38
CA CYS A 164 -27.10 3.05 31.03
C CYS A 164 -26.93 3.02 32.55
N THR A 165 -25.72 2.81 33.08
CA THR A 165 -25.48 2.78 34.53
C THR A 165 -25.75 4.13 35.18
N SER A 166 -25.42 5.24 34.50
CA SER A 166 -25.71 6.60 35.00
C SER A 166 -27.20 6.92 35.12
N LEU A 167 -28.07 6.21 34.38
CA LEU A 167 -29.52 6.37 34.48
C LEU A 167 -30.14 5.62 35.67
N PHE A 168 -29.43 4.66 36.27
CA PHE A 168 -29.95 3.80 37.33
C PHE A 168 -29.28 3.99 38.69
N VAL A 169 -28.16 4.72 38.77
CA VAL A 169 -27.40 4.90 40.01
C VAL A 169 -27.40 6.39 40.39
N ASP A 170 -28.07 6.71 41.51
CA ASP A 170 -27.97 8.02 42.15
C ASP A 170 -26.53 8.25 42.63
N SER A 171 -26.08 9.49 42.41
CA SER A 171 -24.70 9.96 42.53
C SER A 171 -24.04 9.69 43.89
N GLU A 172 -23.20 8.67 43.96
CA GLU A 172 -22.07 8.62 44.91
C GLU A 172 -20.73 8.73 44.15
N ILE A 173 -19.81 9.53 44.69
CA ILE A 173 -18.60 10.07 44.03
C ILE A 173 -17.47 9.01 43.87
N LYS A 174 -17.74 7.73 44.14
CA LYS A 174 -16.72 6.68 44.01
C LYS A 174 -16.78 6.02 42.64
N ILE A 175 -15.68 6.12 41.89
CA ILE A 175 -15.52 5.45 40.60
C ILE A 175 -15.76 3.95 40.78
N SER A 176 -16.79 3.43 40.12
CA SER A 176 -17.09 2.00 40.19
C SER A 176 -16.09 1.18 39.37
N LEU A 177 -15.96 -0.11 39.67
CA LEU A 177 -15.10 -1.02 38.88
C LEU A 177 -15.50 -1.03 37.40
N ILE A 178 -16.80 -0.85 37.12
CA ILE A 178 -17.37 -0.76 35.77
C ILE A 178 -16.89 0.50 35.06
N GLU A 179 -16.94 1.66 35.72
CA GLU A 179 -16.46 2.93 35.16
C GLU A 179 -14.95 2.89 34.89
N TYR A 180 -14.18 2.24 35.77
CA TYR A 180 -12.74 2.04 35.58
C TYR A 180 -12.45 1.17 34.36
N PHE A 181 -13.18 0.07 34.18
CA PHE A 181 -13.08 -0.77 32.98
C PHE A 181 -13.45 0.01 31.71
N CYS A 182 -14.51 0.83 31.78
CA CYS A 182 -14.93 1.67 30.66
C CYS A 182 -13.87 2.69 30.26
N LEU A 183 -13.22 3.34 31.24
CA LEU A 183 -12.12 4.29 31.02
C LEU A 183 -10.90 3.63 30.37
N ILE A 184 -10.49 2.46 30.85
CA ILE A 184 -9.37 1.69 30.27
C ILE A 184 -9.70 1.30 28.83
N SER A 185 -10.90 0.75 28.60
CA SER A 185 -11.34 0.33 27.28
C SER A 185 -11.35 1.47 26.28
N PHE A 186 -11.90 2.61 26.67
CA PHE A 186 -11.96 3.80 25.84
C PHE A 186 -10.56 4.35 25.52
N GLY A 187 -9.74 4.58 26.55
CA GLY A 187 -8.39 5.15 26.38
C GLY A 187 -7.48 4.26 25.53
N THR A 188 -7.47 2.96 25.82
CA THR A 188 -6.65 1.98 25.08
C THR A 188 -7.08 1.87 23.61
N SER A 189 -8.39 1.80 23.35
CA SER A 189 -8.92 1.70 21.99
C SER A 189 -8.63 2.97 21.17
N LEU A 190 -8.72 4.15 21.79
CA LEU A 190 -8.41 5.43 21.14
C LEU A 190 -6.92 5.55 20.79
N GLY A 191 -6.02 5.18 21.72
CA GLY A 191 -4.58 5.11 21.46
C GLY A 191 -4.22 4.13 20.33
N ALA A 192 -4.87 2.96 20.31
CA ALA A 192 -4.64 1.96 19.29
C ALA A 192 -5.17 2.36 17.91
N ILE A 193 -6.32 3.04 17.82
CA ILE A 193 -6.82 3.63 16.56
C ILE A 193 -5.85 4.68 16.02
N MET A 194 -5.34 5.57 16.89
CA MET A 194 -4.35 6.57 16.47
C MET A 194 -3.07 5.91 15.94
N SER A 195 -2.58 4.86 16.64
CA SER A 195 -1.45 4.06 16.17
C SER A 195 -1.72 3.46 14.78
N LEU A 196 -2.94 2.95 14.56
CA LEU A 196 -3.35 2.40 13.28
C LEU A 196 -3.37 3.44 12.18
N PHE A 197 -4.03 4.58 12.36
CA PHE A 197 -4.10 5.63 11.34
C PHE A 197 -2.73 6.07 10.85
N ILE A 198 -1.77 6.22 11.77
CA ILE A 198 -0.40 6.61 11.42
C ILE A 198 0.32 5.43 10.70
N SER A 199 -0.07 4.17 10.94
CA SER A 199 0.58 2.97 10.37
C SER A 199 -0.06 2.44 9.10
N LEU A 200 -1.27 2.89 8.75
CA LEU A 200 -2.00 2.42 7.57
C LEU A 200 -1.17 2.56 6.28
N LYS A 201 -0.40 3.65 6.16
CA LYS A 201 0.42 3.92 4.97
C LYS A 201 1.62 2.97 4.83
N THR A 202 2.05 2.34 5.92
CA THR A 202 3.26 1.50 5.96
C THR A 202 2.94 0.02 6.13
N ARG A 203 1.65 -0.36 6.18
CA ARG A 203 1.23 -1.73 6.49
C ARG A 203 0.82 -2.45 5.21
N ASN A 204 1.42 -3.62 4.97
CA ASN A 204 1.05 -4.49 3.87
C ASN A 204 -0.26 -5.23 4.21
N LEU A 205 -1.40 -4.68 3.80
CA LEU A 205 -2.72 -5.30 4.02
C LEU A 205 -3.11 -6.28 2.88
N HIS A 206 -2.10 -6.97 2.35
CA HIS A 206 -2.22 -7.94 1.27
C HIS A 206 -1.89 -9.37 1.69
N GLU A 207 -1.54 -9.59 2.97
CA GLU A 207 -1.06 -10.89 3.46
C GLU A 207 -2.18 -11.96 3.53
N PHE A 208 -3.42 -11.54 3.75
CA PHE A 208 -4.55 -12.45 3.94
C PHE A 208 -5.69 -12.18 2.96
N ASP A 209 -6.24 -13.26 2.39
CA ASP A 209 -7.40 -13.20 1.48
C ASP A 209 -8.73 -12.93 2.20
N LYS A 210 -8.83 -13.29 3.50
CA LYS A 210 -10.08 -13.19 4.26
C LYS A 210 -10.10 -11.98 5.18
N CYS A 211 -11.12 -11.14 5.00
CA CYS A 211 -11.41 -9.96 5.81
C CYS A 211 -11.46 -10.23 7.34
N ASN A 212 -11.97 -11.41 7.73
CA ASN A 212 -12.08 -11.82 9.14
C ASN A 212 -10.71 -11.96 9.85
N LEU A 213 -9.65 -12.24 9.11
CA LEU A 213 -8.30 -12.33 9.68
C LEU A 213 -7.79 -10.95 10.08
N TYR A 214 -8.14 -9.90 9.34
CA TYR A 214 -7.82 -8.52 9.72
C TYR A 214 -8.59 -8.06 10.95
N PHE A 215 -9.85 -8.50 11.10
CA PHE A 215 -10.60 -8.29 12.34
C PHE A 215 -9.88 -8.95 13.54
N LEU A 216 -9.42 -10.20 13.38
CA LEU A 216 -8.68 -10.92 14.42
C LEU A 216 -7.35 -10.22 14.76
N LEU A 217 -6.64 -9.68 13.77
CA LEU A 217 -5.44 -8.87 13.99
C LEU A 217 -5.74 -7.59 14.77
N GLY A 218 -6.86 -6.91 14.48
CA GLY A 218 -7.33 -5.77 15.25
C GLY A 218 -7.64 -6.16 16.70
N PHE A 219 -8.30 -7.30 16.91
CA PHE A 219 -8.60 -7.83 18.23
C PHE A 219 -7.35 -8.22 19.03
N GLN A 220 -6.38 -8.87 18.39
CA GLN A 220 -5.08 -9.17 19.02
C GLN A 220 -4.37 -7.90 19.48
N LYS A 221 -4.39 -6.84 18.67
CA LYS A 221 -3.81 -5.54 19.05
C LYS A 221 -4.52 -4.90 20.24
N LEU A 222 -5.84 -4.98 20.31
CA LEU A 222 -6.60 -4.55 21.49
C LEU A 222 -6.15 -5.30 22.74
N LEU A 223 -6.04 -6.63 22.67
CA LEU A 223 -5.60 -7.44 23.80
C LEU A 223 -4.21 -7.02 24.31
N LEU A 224 -3.27 -6.78 23.39
CA LEU A 224 -1.93 -6.27 23.75
C LEU A 224 -2.03 -4.91 24.45
N GLY A 225 -2.82 -3.98 23.91
CA GLY A 225 -3.07 -2.68 24.54
C GLY A 225 -3.65 -2.83 25.95
N PHE A 226 -4.64 -3.70 26.14
CA PHE A 226 -5.24 -3.97 27.44
C PHE A 226 -4.23 -4.51 28.44
N THR A 227 -3.42 -5.50 28.04
CA THR A 227 -2.38 -6.07 28.92
C THR A 227 -1.38 -5.00 29.35
N SER A 228 -0.97 -4.10 28.44
CA SER A 228 -0.09 -2.98 28.75
C SER A 228 -0.74 -2.01 29.74
N SER A 229 -1.97 -1.57 29.47
CA SER A 229 -2.71 -0.66 30.37
C SER A 229 -2.89 -1.26 31.77
N THR A 230 -3.25 -2.55 31.88
CA THR A 230 -3.42 -3.23 33.16
C THR A 230 -2.12 -3.36 33.96
N ILE A 231 -0.96 -3.50 33.29
CA ILE A 231 0.36 -3.54 33.97
C ILE A 231 0.78 -2.14 34.44
N PHE A 232 0.53 -1.10 33.63
CA PHE A 232 0.96 0.27 33.93
C PHE A 232 0.18 0.93 35.09
N LEU A 233 -1.10 0.60 35.26
CA LEU A 233 -1.94 1.24 36.30
C LEU A 233 -1.49 0.90 37.74
N PRO A 234 -1.20 -0.36 38.11
CA PRO A 234 -0.59 -0.69 39.40
C PRO A 234 0.77 -0.01 39.62
N ILE A 235 1.60 0.10 38.58
CA ILE A 235 2.93 0.73 38.69
C ILE A 235 2.79 2.20 39.09
N LEU A 236 1.84 2.92 38.49
CA LEU A 236 1.58 4.32 38.84
C LEU A 236 0.97 4.46 40.24
N ASN A 237 0.04 3.57 40.61
CA ASN A 237 -0.57 3.58 41.94
C ASN A 237 0.41 3.18 43.05
N SER A 238 1.45 2.41 42.73
CA SER A 238 2.49 1.98 43.69
C SER A 238 3.54 3.06 44.01
N GLU A 239 3.38 4.28 43.50
CA GLU A 239 4.31 5.42 43.67
C GLU A 239 5.76 5.19 43.19
N ILE A 240 6.04 4.11 42.46
CA ILE A 240 7.38 3.81 41.92
C ILE A 240 7.83 4.91 40.94
N ILE A 241 6.88 5.52 40.22
CA ILE A 241 7.12 6.60 39.26
C ILE A 241 6.24 7.80 39.64
N LYS A 242 6.80 8.80 40.34
CA LYS A 242 6.08 10.03 40.72
C LYS A 242 6.11 11.06 39.60
N ILE A 243 5.08 11.06 38.77
CA ILE A 243 4.82 12.16 37.84
C ILE A 243 3.59 12.92 38.34
N LYS A 244 3.79 14.13 38.86
CA LYS A 244 2.74 14.98 39.46
C LYS A 244 1.52 15.24 38.55
N PHE A 245 1.67 15.09 37.24
CA PHE A 245 0.57 15.23 36.27
C PHE A 245 -0.44 14.07 36.31
N PHE A 246 -0.05 12.89 36.81
CA PHE A 246 -0.86 11.68 36.82
C PHE A 246 -1.53 11.37 38.17
N GLU A 247 -1.41 12.26 39.16
CA GLU A 247 -1.99 12.06 40.49
C GLU A 247 -3.52 12.02 40.44
N ASN A 248 -4.10 10.82 40.60
CA ASN A 248 -5.52 10.49 40.86
C ASN A 248 -6.60 11.22 40.02
N SER A 249 -6.22 11.87 38.93
CA SER A 249 -7.15 12.51 38.01
C SER A 249 -7.59 11.50 36.95
N ILE A 250 -8.89 11.50 36.65
CA ILE A 250 -9.47 10.68 35.57
C ILE A 250 -8.73 10.92 34.24
N MET A 251 -8.29 12.16 34.00
CA MET A 251 -7.51 12.55 32.82
C MET A 251 -6.10 11.94 32.81
N GLY A 252 -5.45 11.83 33.97
CA GLY A 252 -4.15 11.15 34.07
C GLY A 252 -4.27 9.68 33.70
N ILE A 253 -5.24 8.97 34.28
CA ILE A 253 -5.52 7.56 33.98
C ILE A 253 -5.83 7.36 32.49
N LEU A 254 -6.66 8.23 31.91
CA LEU A 254 -7.00 8.20 30.50
C LEU A 254 -5.76 8.36 29.61
N MET A 255 -4.89 9.32 29.93
CA MET A 255 -3.68 9.58 29.14
C MET A 255 -2.70 8.41 29.18
N VAL A 256 -2.56 7.74 30.32
CA VAL A 256 -1.76 6.50 30.43
C VAL A 256 -2.34 5.41 29.55
N CYS A 257 -3.65 5.21 29.56
CA CYS A 257 -4.30 4.20 28.74
C CYS A 257 -4.15 4.50 27.24
N ILE A 258 -4.22 5.77 26.83
CA ILE A 258 -3.96 6.20 25.45
C ILE A 258 -2.51 5.87 25.05
N LEU A 259 -1.53 6.21 25.91
CA LEU A 259 -0.13 5.91 25.66
C LEU A 259 0.13 4.40 25.60
N ALA A 260 -0.51 3.62 26.46
CA ALA A 260 -0.42 2.15 26.47
C ALA A 260 -1.01 1.55 25.18
N GLY A 261 -2.16 2.04 24.71
CA GLY A 261 -2.73 1.66 23.41
C GLY A 261 -1.86 2.07 22.21
N PHE A 262 -1.04 3.13 22.38
CA PHE A 262 -0.08 3.60 21.38
C PHE A 262 1.30 2.93 21.47
N SER A 263 1.55 2.12 22.50
CA SER A 263 2.89 1.62 22.87
C SER A 263 3.62 0.85 21.78
N GLU A 264 2.90 0.06 20.96
CA GLU A 264 3.46 -0.70 19.84
C GLU A 264 4.23 0.19 18.85
N ARG A 265 3.85 1.47 18.73
CA ARG A 265 4.53 2.43 17.87
C ARG A 265 5.41 3.40 18.64
N LEU A 266 5.00 3.78 19.85
CA LEU A 266 5.78 4.68 20.70
C LEU A 266 7.18 4.11 20.95
N ILE A 267 7.28 2.83 21.29
CA ILE A 267 8.53 2.18 21.67
C ILE A 267 9.54 2.18 20.50
N PRO A 268 9.22 1.68 19.29
CA PRO A 268 10.15 1.75 18.16
C PRO A 268 10.55 3.18 17.79
N THR A 269 9.61 4.15 17.86
CA THR A 269 9.89 5.55 17.48
C THR A 269 10.82 6.22 18.49
N LEU A 270 10.66 5.94 19.79
CA LEU A 270 11.56 6.42 20.83
C LEU A 270 12.95 5.77 20.70
N LEU A 271 13.01 4.47 20.41
CA LEU A 271 14.27 3.76 20.19
C LEU A 271 15.03 4.33 18.98
N SER A 272 14.38 4.48 17.81
CA SER A 272 15.03 5.04 16.61
C SER A 272 15.52 6.49 16.81
N ASN A 273 14.76 7.29 17.56
CA ASN A 273 15.15 8.66 17.89
C ASN A 273 16.30 8.68 18.89
N SER A 274 16.34 7.76 19.87
CA SER A 274 17.44 7.65 20.80
C SER A 274 18.73 7.17 20.12
N GLU A 275 18.65 6.17 19.23
CA GLU A 275 19.79 5.69 18.46
C GLU A 275 20.37 6.78 17.56
N SER A 276 19.52 7.53 16.85
CA SER A 276 19.96 8.64 16.00
C SER A 276 20.51 9.84 16.78
N SER A 277 20.09 10.02 18.03
CA SER A 277 20.64 11.04 18.93
C SER A 277 22.01 10.62 19.45
N ILE A 278 22.16 9.35 19.85
CA ILE A 278 23.42 8.77 20.30
C ILE A 278 24.46 8.77 19.17
N SER A 279 24.04 8.43 17.93
CA SER A 279 24.93 8.45 16.77
C SER A 279 25.34 9.86 16.31
N ARG A 280 24.64 10.92 16.74
CA ARG A 280 25.03 12.32 16.49
C ARG A 280 25.90 12.90 17.60
N SER A 281 25.92 12.27 18.77
CA SER A 281 26.76 12.69 19.90
C SER A 281 28.14 12.00 19.95
N ILE A 282 28.37 11.03 19.05
CA ILE A 282 29.67 10.39 18.78
C ILE A 282 30.22 10.99 17.49
#